data_AF-A0A4Q5S2E2-F1
#
_entry.id   AF-A0A4Q5S2E2-F1
#
_cell.length_a   1.000
_cell.length_b   1.000
_cell.length_c   1.000
_cell.angle_alpha   90.00
_cell.angle_beta   90.00
_cell.angle_gamma   90.00
#
_symmetry.space_group_name_H-M   'P 1'
#
loop_
_entity.id
_entity.type
_entity.pdbx_description
1 polymer ?
#
loop_
_entity_poly.entity_id
_entity_poly.type
_entity_poly.pdbx_seq_one_letter_code
_entity_poly.pdbx_strand_id
1 'polypeptide(L)'
;MMRTPDLHDDGWCLESGLERHLLHPESFPIPDEAERTSLAVGDFAKLTFLVQTEDDEDPIVDRMWVIVREVAGDTYFGLLDNEPDIDENDEFWLGTEVPFSQEHVIEIQKGDADSPAYAARTPLRSWPRA
;
A
#
# COMPACT_ATOMS: atom_id res chain seq x y z
N MET A 1 -9.48 15.48 -7.93
CA MET A 1 -8.70 14.24 -7.91
C MET A 1 -7.78 14.32 -6.72
N MET A 2 -7.72 13.27 -5.90
CA MET A 2 -6.79 13.23 -4.78
C MET A 2 -5.37 12.96 -5.32
N ARG A 3 -4.35 13.56 -4.69
CA ARG A 3 -2.94 13.31 -5.01
C ARG A 3 -2.55 11.88 -4.61
N THR A 4 -1.86 11.17 -5.49
CA THR A 4 -1.16 9.91 -5.19
C THR A 4 0.25 10.20 -4.70
N PRO A 5 0.87 9.29 -3.91
CA PRO A 5 2.25 9.43 -3.47
C PRO A 5 3.21 9.45 -4.65
N ASP A 6 4.19 10.35 -4.59
CA ASP A 6 5.19 10.56 -5.61
C ASP A 6 6.60 10.38 -5.05
N LEU A 7 7.46 9.68 -5.79
CA LEU A 7 8.80 9.33 -5.32
C LEU A 7 9.67 10.58 -5.07
N HIS A 8 9.51 11.62 -5.89
CA HIS A 8 10.29 12.85 -5.75
C HIS A 8 9.78 13.73 -4.61
N ASP A 9 8.47 13.92 -4.52
CA ASP A 9 7.88 14.86 -3.56
C ASP A 9 7.68 14.24 -2.16
N ASP A 10 7.36 12.95 -2.07
CA ASP A 10 7.07 12.25 -0.82
C ASP A 10 8.18 11.30 -0.36
N GLY A 11 9.17 11.05 -1.23
CA GLY A 11 10.22 10.05 -1.00
C GLY A 11 9.76 8.61 -1.22
N TRP A 12 8.52 8.39 -1.64
CA TRP A 12 8.01 7.05 -1.97
C TRP A 12 6.81 7.12 -2.92
N CYS A 13 6.61 6.03 -3.67
CA CYS A 13 5.38 5.81 -4.44
C CYS A 13 5.01 4.33 -4.50
N LEU A 14 3.90 4.01 -5.17
CA LEU A 14 3.45 2.65 -5.39
C LEU A 14 3.68 2.25 -6.85
N GLU A 15 4.21 1.05 -7.06
CA GLU A 15 4.24 0.42 -8.40
C GLU A 15 2.88 -0.21 -8.71
N SER A 16 2.44 -0.11 -9.97
CA SER A 16 1.23 -0.81 -10.43
C SER A 16 1.47 -2.31 -10.54
N GLY A 17 0.85 -3.07 -9.63
CA GLY A 17 0.83 -4.53 -9.68
C GLY A 17 0.20 -5.06 -10.97
N LEU A 18 -0.81 -4.36 -11.49
CA LEU A 18 -1.46 -4.69 -12.75
C LEU A 18 -0.51 -4.55 -13.94
N GLU A 19 0.22 -3.44 -14.05
CA GLU A 19 1.20 -3.27 -15.14
C GLU A 19 2.31 -4.32 -15.04
N ARG A 20 2.79 -4.60 -13.82
CA ARG A 20 3.80 -5.64 -13.57
C ARG A 20 3.32 -7.02 -13.99
N HIS A 21 2.06 -7.35 -13.70
CA HIS A 21 1.41 -8.58 -14.14
C HIS A 21 1.28 -8.64 -15.67
N LEU A 22 0.85 -7.57 -16.32
CA LEU A 22 0.71 -7.53 -17.77
C LEU A 22 2.05 -7.75 -18.50
N LEU A 23 3.15 -7.25 -17.93
CA LEU A 23 4.50 -7.47 -18.46
C LEU A 23 5.01 -8.89 -18.18
N HIS A 24 4.63 -9.49 -17.04
CA HIS A 24 5.15 -10.77 -16.58
C HIS A 24 4.06 -11.69 -15.99
N PRO A 25 3.06 -12.11 -16.79
CA PRO A 25 1.85 -12.74 -16.27
C PRO A 25 2.10 -14.11 -15.61
N GLU A 26 3.12 -14.84 -16.04
CA GLU A 26 3.45 -16.16 -15.50
C GLU A 26 4.20 -16.11 -14.17
N SER A 27 5.06 -15.10 -13.97
CA SER A 27 5.91 -14.99 -12.77
C SER A 27 5.41 -13.95 -11.76
N PHE A 28 4.41 -13.15 -12.13
CA PHE A 28 3.81 -12.13 -11.29
C PHE A 28 2.27 -12.26 -11.28
N PRO A 29 1.70 -13.35 -10.75
CA PRO A 29 0.25 -13.46 -10.62
C PRO A 29 -0.26 -12.46 -9.58
N ILE A 30 -1.43 -11.88 -9.85
CA ILE A 30 -2.16 -11.00 -8.92
C ILE A 30 -3.61 -11.47 -8.78
N PRO A 31 -4.33 -11.09 -7.71
CA PRO A 31 -5.76 -11.32 -7.59
C PRO A 31 -6.53 -10.71 -8.76
N ASP A 32 -7.67 -11.31 -9.10
CA ASP A 32 -8.47 -10.84 -10.23
C ASP A 32 -9.08 -9.45 -9.96
N GLU A 33 -9.63 -8.81 -10.99
CA GLU A 33 -10.23 -7.48 -10.84
C GLU A 33 -11.41 -7.47 -9.85
N ALA A 34 -12.22 -8.53 -9.80
CA ALA A 34 -13.35 -8.60 -8.88
C ALA A 34 -12.88 -8.69 -7.43
N GLU A 35 -11.80 -9.42 -7.15
CA GLU A 35 -11.17 -9.48 -5.83
C GLU A 35 -10.58 -8.12 -5.43
N ARG A 36 -9.83 -7.46 -6.33
CA ARG A 36 -9.18 -6.16 -6.05
C ARG A 36 -10.18 -5.01 -5.90
N THR A 37 -11.36 -5.10 -6.52
CA THR A 37 -12.44 -4.10 -6.40
C THR A 37 -13.43 -4.38 -5.26
N SER A 38 -13.30 -5.52 -4.56
CA SER A 38 -14.18 -5.93 -3.46
C SER A 38 -13.52 -5.87 -2.08
N LEU A 39 -12.39 -5.19 -1.95
CA LEU A 39 -11.74 -4.96 -0.67
C LEU A 39 -12.64 -4.17 0.27
N ALA A 40 -12.76 -4.66 1.51
CA ALA A 40 -13.55 -4.04 2.56
C ALA A 40 -12.65 -3.57 3.71
N VAL A 41 -13.18 -2.68 4.56
CA VAL A 41 -12.49 -2.27 5.79
C VAL A 41 -12.17 -3.50 6.63
N GLY A 42 -10.91 -3.63 7.03
CA GLY A 42 -10.36 -4.78 7.75
C GLY A 42 -9.68 -5.82 6.86
N ASP A 43 -9.85 -5.77 5.53
CA ASP A 43 -9.05 -6.59 4.62
C ASP A 43 -7.62 -6.06 4.51
N PHE A 44 -6.68 -6.93 4.17
CA PHE A 44 -5.29 -6.59 3.95
C PHE A 44 -4.99 -6.68 2.45
N ALA A 45 -4.34 -5.65 1.93
CA ALA A 45 -3.79 -5.61 0.59
C ALA A 45 -2.27 -5.52 0.67
N LYS A 46 -1.58 -6.36 -0.09
CA LYS A 46 -0.14 -6.23 -0.27
C LYS A 46 0.13 -5.37 -1.48
N LEU A 47 1.05 -4.42 -1.33
CA LEU A 47 1.40 -3.44 -2.35
C LEU A 47 2.92 -3.44 -2.56
N THR A 48 3.37 -2.99 -3.74
CA THR A 48 4.80 -2.75 -4.02
C THR A 48 5.11 -1.27 -3.79
N PHE A 49 6.02 -0.99 -2.87
CA PHE A 49 6.52 0.35 -2.56
C PHE A 49 7.86 0.56 -3.23
N LEU A 50 8.03 1.75 -3.80
CA LEU A 50 9.32 2.32 -4.20
C LEU A 50 9.67 3.38 -3.18
N VAL A 51 10.80 3.27 -2.52
CA VAL A 51 11.23 4.20 -1.46
C VAL A 51 12.59 4.77 -1.83
N GLN A 52 12.69 6.09 -1.90
CA GLN A 52 13.94 6.78 -2.11
C GLN A 52 14.68 6.92 -0.78
N THR A 53 15.90 6.41 -0.72
CA THR A 53 16.85 6.65 0.38
C THR A 53 17.82 7.78 -0.02
N GLU A 54 18.41 8.45 0.96
CA GLU A 54 19.39 9.52 0.68
C GLU A 54 20.70 8.95 0.09
N ASP A 55 21.01 7.68 0.39
CA ASP A 55 22.29 7.05 0.09
C ASP A 55 22.29 6.21 -1.21
N ASP A 56 21.12 5.91 -1.81
CA ASP A 56 21.03 5.11 -3.04
C ASP A 56 20.62 5.93 -4.28
N GLU A 57 21.27 5.66 -5.42
CA GLU A 57 20.91 6.24 -6.72
C GLU A 57 19.57 5.69 -7.25
N ASP A 58 19.22 4.44 -6.90
CA ASP A 58 17.99 3.77 -7.30
C ASP A 58 17.09 3.55 -6.07
N PRO A 59 15.76 3.68 -6.20
CA PRO A 59 14.84 3.45 -5.09
C PRO A 59 14.84 1.98 -4.65
N ILE A 60 14.72 1.77 -3.34
CA ILE A 60 14.49 0.45 -2.76
C ILE A 60 13.06 0.00 -3.11
N VAL A 61 12.93 -1.27 -3.49
CA VAL A 61 11.64 -1.91 -3.78
C VAL A 61 11.29 -2.86 -2.64
N ASP A 62 10.16 -2.64 -1.99
CA ASP A 62 9.66 -3.55 -0.94
C ASP A 62 8.16 -3.85 -1.11
N ARG A 63 7.71 -5.00 -0.59
CA ARG A 63 6.31 -5.44 -0.67
C ARG A 63 5.71 -5.53 0.72
N MET A 64 4.83 -4.61 1.04
CA MET A 64 4.30 -4.45 2.39
C MET A 64 2.78 -4.65 2.44
N TRP A 65 2.29 -5.13 3.58
CA TRP A 65 0.87 -5.27 3.87
C TRP A 65 0.28 -3.95 4.36
N VAL A 66 -0.91 -3.62 3.87
CA VAL A 66 -1.69 -2.46 4.25
C VAL A 66 -3.09 -2.93 4.61
N ILE A 67 -3.54 -2.65 5.84
CA ILE A 67 -4.93 -2.92 6.23
C ILE A 67 -5.85 -1.80 5.73
N VAL A 68 -6.89 -2.15 4.99
CA VAL A 68 -7.89 -1.22 4.48
C VAL A 68 -8.67 -0.62 5.64
N ARG A 69 -8.64 0.71 5.76
CA ARG A 69 -9.40 1.47 6.76
C ARG A 69 -10.58 2.23 6.19
N GLU A 70 -10.52 2.58 4.91
CA GLU A 70 -11.55 3.35 4.23
C GLU A 70 -11.61 2.98 2.74
N VAL A 71 -12.83 2.94 2.20
CA VAL A 71 -13.11 2.78 0.78
C VAL A 71 -13.81 4.04 0.28
N ALA A 72 -13.17 4.77 -0.62
CA ALA A 72 -13.63 6.06 -1.14
C ALA A 72 -13.67 6.01 -2.68
N GLY A 73 -14.76 5.45 -3.23
CA GLY A 73 -14.89 5.27 -4.68
C GLY A 73 -13.95 4.18 -5.18
N ASP A 74 -13.02 4.56 -6.07
CA ASP A 74 -11.97 3.70 -6.63
C ASP A 74 -10.66 3.73 -5.82
N THR A 75 -10.62 4.53 -4.76
CA THR A 75 -9.47 4.72 -3.90
C THR A 75 -9.70 4.07 -2.54
N TYR A 76 -8.72 3.33 -2.08
CA TYR A 76 -8.62 2.81 -0.72
C TYR A 76 -7.67 3.68 0.09
N PHE A 77 -7.94 3.79 1.38
CA PHE A 77 -6.95 4.21 2.35
C PHE A 77 -6.72 3.04 3.29
N GLY A 78 -5.48 2.82 3.66
CA GLY A 78 -5.14 1.83 4.66
C GLY A 78 -4.03 2.27 5.59
N LEU A 79 -3.82 1.49 6.64
CA LEU A 79 -2.67 1.65 7.54
C LEU A 79 -1.61 0.63 7.13
N LEU A 80 -0.38 1.10 6.97
CA LEU A 80 0.75 0.22 6.75
C LEU A 80 0.91 -0.70 7.97
N ASP A 81 0.88 -2.01 7.70
CA ASP A 81 0.91 -3.11 8.67
C ASP A 81 2.15 -3.98 8.45
N ASN A 82 3.28 -3.32 8.22
CA ASN A 82 4.58 -3.98 8.16
C ASN A 82 5.66 -3.04 8.71
N GLU A 83 6.68 -3.62 9.32
CA GLU A 83 7.95 -2.94 9.58
C GLU A 83 8.90 -3.33 8.43
N PRO A 84 9.37 -2.38 7.61
CA PRO A 84 10.36 -2.72 6.58
C PRO A 84 11.68 -3.11 7.24
N ASP A 85 12.35 -4.13 6.71
CA ASP A 85 13.69 -4.55 7.13
C ASP A 85 14.74 -3.67 6.43
N ILE A 86 14.69 -2.36 6.71
CA ILE A 86 15.59 -1.34 6.14
C ILE A 86 16.27 -0.62 7.31
N ASP A 87 17.58 -0.82 7.45
CA ASP A 87 18.41 -0.34 8.57
C ASP A 87 18.47 1.20 8.71
N GLU A 88 18.03 1.96 7.70
CA GLU A 88 18.25 3.41 7.62
C GLU A 88 17.00 4.28 7.85
N ASN A 89 15.85 3.68 8.17
CA ASN A 89 14.62 4.44 8.38
C ASN A 89 14.09 4.30 9.81
N ASP A 90 14.91 4.77 10.76
CA ASP A 90 14.62 4.82 12.21
C ASP A 90 13.34 5.61 12.56
N GLU A 91 12.74 6.31 11.59
CA GLU A 91 11.46 6.98 11.74
C GLU A 91 10.49 6.66 10.57
N PHE A 92 9.52 5.78 10.87
CA PHE A 92 8.17 5.71 10.29
C PHE A 92 7.93 4.91 9.02
N TRP A 93 7.18 3.81 9.21
CA TRP A 93 6.25 3.27 8.21
C TRP A 93 5.01 2.69 8.87
N LEU A 94 5.17 1.92 9.96
CA LEU A 94 4.05 1.29 10.65
C LEU A 94 2.99 2.32 11.07
N GLY A 95 1.73 2.09 10.69
CA GLY A 95 0.63 2.99 11.02
C GLY A 95 0.58 4.29 10.21
N THR A 96 1.43 4.48 9.20
CA THR A 96 1.25 5.54 8.19
C THR A 96 0.03 5.21 7.32
N GLU A 97 -0.78 6.24 7.04
CA GLU A 97 -1.89 6.12 6.11
C GLU A 97 -1.39 6.12 4.66
N VAL A 98 -1.79 5.10 3.91
CA VAL A 98 -1.40 4.86 2.52
C VAL A 98 -2.66 4.94 1.64
N PRO A 99 -2.74 5.90 0.71
CA PRO A 99 -3.74 5.86 -0.35
C PRO A 99 -3.30 4.89 -1.46
N PHE A 100 -4.21 4.08 -1.98
CA PHE A 100 -3.94 3.19 -3.10
C PHE A 100 -5.22 2.87 -3.88
N SER A 101 -5.07 2.49 -5.14
CA SER A 101 -6.17 1.99 -5.99
C SER A 101 -6.08 0.47 -6.16
N GLN A 102 -7.12 -0.13 -6.76
CA GLN A 102 -7.11 -1.55 -7.07
C GLN A 102 -5.90 -2.01 -7.92
N GLU A 103 -5.33 -1.16 -8.77
CA GLU A 103 -4.22 -1.52 -9.68
C GLU A 103 -2.91 -1.82 -8.95
N HIS A 104 -2.77 -1.33 -7.72
CA HIS A 104 -1.58 -1.50 -6.88
C HIS A 104 -1.61 -2.84 -6.10
N VAL A 105 -2.76 -3.51 -6.03
CA VAL A 105 -2.95 -4.71 -5.20
C VAL A 105 -2.31 -5.93 -5.85
N ILE A 106 -1.30 -6.51 -5.18
CA ILE A 106 -0.57 -7.69 -5.66
C ILE A 106 -0.92 -8.97 -4.89
N GLU A 107 -1.49 -8.84 -3.68
CA GLU A 107 -1.94 -9.96 -2.85
C GLU A 107 -3.07 -9.47 -1.92
N ILE A 108 -3.99 -10.35 -1.55
CA ILE A 108 -5.09 -10.04 -0.64
C ILE A 108 -5.13 -11.08 0.48
N GLN A 109 -5.30 -10.61 1.71
CA GLN A 109 -5.65 -11.45 2.85
C GLN A 109 -6.92 -10.90 3.49
N LYS A 110 -7.93 -11.75 3.67
CA LYS A 110 -9.18 -11.35 4.34
C LYS A 110 -8.94 -11.12 5.82
N GLY A 111 -9.54 -10.06 6.34
CA GLY A 111 -9.52 -9.75 7.77
C GLY A 111 -10.29 -10.78 8.60
N ASP A 112 -9.98 -10.80 9.89
CA ASP A 112 -10.73 -11.53 10.91
C ASP A 112 -11.69 -10.59 11.69
N ALA A 113 -12.24 -11.08 12.80
CA ALA A 113 -13.18 -10.32 13.62
C ALA A 113 -12.57 -9.09 14.30
N ASP A 114 -11.25 -9.08 14.52
CA ASP A 114 -10.53 -8.01 15.22
C ASP A 114 -9.94 -6.98 14.25
N SER A 115 -9.77 -7.37 12.98
CA SER A 115 -9.17 -6.55 11.92
C SER A 115 -9.87 -5.19 11.71
N PRO A 116 -11.22 -5.06 11.75
CA PRO A 116 -11.86 -3.74 11.66
C PRO A 116 -11.48 -2.79 12.79
N ALA A 117 -11.29 -3.30 14.02
CA ALA A 117 -10.85 -2.49 15.14
C ALA A 117 -9.39 -2.03 14.96
N TYR A 118 -8.55 -2.89 14.37
CA TYR A 118 -7.17 -2.57 14.02
C TYR A 118 -7.09 -1.48 12.94
N ALA A 119 -7.94 -1.56 11.91
CA ALA A 119 -8.05 -0.57 10.84
C ALA A 119 -8.54 0.81 11.34
N ALA A 120 -9.33 0.82 12.41
CA ALA A 120 -9.90 2.04 13.00
C ALA A 120 -8.91 2.84 13.85
N ARG A 121 -7.69 2.34 14.10
CA ARG A 121 -6.66 3.06 14.87
C ARG A 121 -6.33 4.40 14.21
N THR A 122 -5.92 5.37 15.03
CA THR A 122 -5.42 6.65 14.55
C THR A 122 -4.10 6.43 13.80
N PRO A 123 -3.98 6.89 12.54
CA PRO A 123 -2.71 6.83 11.83
C PRO A 123 -1.63 7.59 12.58
N LEU A 124 -0.40 7.07 12.58
CA LEU A 124 0.76 7.81 13.08
C LEU A 124 1.09 9.01 12.17
N ARG A 125 0.89 8.83 10.86
CA ARG A 125 0.93 9.88 9.83
C ARG A 125 -0.32 9.76 8.96
N SER A 126 -1.05 10.85 8.77
CA SER A 126 -2.22 10.88 7.88
C SER A 126 -1.81 11.37 6.49
N TRP A 127 -2.45 10.83 5.46
CA TRP A 127 -2.21 11.27 4.09
C TRP A 127 -2.91 12.63 3.86
N PRO A 128 -2.25 13.63 3.26
CA PRO A 128 -2.91 14.88 2.90
C PRO A 128 -3.98 14.63 1.82
N ARG A 129 -5.26 14.79 2.19
CA ARG A 129 -6.42 14.54 1.31
C ARG A 129 -6.92 15.78 0.54
N ALA A 130 -6.19 16.89 0.62
CA ALA A 130 -6.60 18.23 0.16
C ALA A 130 -6.12 18.54 -1.27
#